data_AF-A0A1A8Q9B0-F1
#
_entry.id   AF-A0A1A8Q9B0-F1
#
_cell.length_a   1.000
_cell.length_b   1.000
_cell.length_c   1.000
_cell.angle_alpha   90.00
_cell.angle_beta   90.00
_cell.angle_gamma   90.00
#
_symmetry.space_group_name_H-M   'P 1'
#
loop_
_entity.id
_entity.type
_entity.pdbx_description
1 polymer ?
#
loop_
_entity_poly.entity_id
_entity_poly.type
_entity_poly.pdbx_seq_one_letter_code
_entity_poly.pdbx_strand_id
1 'polypeptide(L)'
;FSCKPCPPGLWGVPLSGTGLDFAKTNRQECVDIDECLDLPDACVSNSVCINTVGSYKCGGCKPGFLGNQTSGCFPRKSCAALTFNPCDSNAHCTMERNGEVACRCNVGWAGNGHTCGVDTDIDGYPDRSLPCMDNDKHCKQDNCVMTPNSGQEDADNDGVGDQCDEDADGDGIKNVEDNCRLTPNKDQQNSDSDSFGDSCDNCPTVPNSDQKDTDNNGQGDACDQDIDGDGIPNVLDNCPRVPNPMQTDRDRDGVGDACDSCPELSNPMQTDVDNDLVGDVCDTNMDTDGDGLQDTRDNCPDIPNSSQLDSDNDGLGDDCDHDDDNDGVLDDFDNCRLIINPNQKDSDANGVGDVCENDFDNDAVMDLIDVCPESAEVTLTDFR
;
A
#
# COMPACT_ATOMS: atom_id res chain seq x y z
N PHE A 1 47.14 35.40 40.60
CA PHE A 1 47.42 34.70 39.33
C PHE A 1 46.09 34.48 38.62
N SER A 2 46.12 34.33 37.30
CA SER A 2 44.95 34.08 36.49
C SER A 2 45.33 33.03 35.46
N CYS A 3 44.54 31.97 35.35
CA CYS A 3 44.74 31.00 34.29
C CYS A 3 44.30 31.62 32.96
N LYS A 4 44.91 31.17 31.87
CA LYS A 4 44.49 31.58 30.54
C LYS A 4 43.08 31.01 30.24
N PRO A 5 42.30 31.62 29.34
CA PRO A 5 41.07 31.00 28.85
C PRO A 5 41.33 29.59 28.32
N CYS A 6 40.31 28.74 28.37
CA CYS A 6 40.37 27.42 27.74
C CYS A 6 40.69 27.57 26.24
N PRO A 7 41.43 26.62 25.65
CA PRO A 7 41.67 26.59 24.21
C PRO A 7 40.35 26.57 23.42
N PRO A 8 40.34 27.04 22.16
CA PRO A 8 39.18 26.89 21.27
C PRO A 8 38.68 25.44 21.22
N GLY A 9 37.36 25.26 21.19
CA GLY A 9 36.70 23.94 21.24
C GLY A 9 36.57 23.33 22.65
N LEU A 10 37.10 24.00 23.68
CA LEU A 10 36.93 23.57 25.07
C LEU A 10 36.31 24.70 25.88
N TRP A 11 35.36 24.36 26.75
CA TRP A 11 34.73 25.30 27.66
C TRP A 11 35.15 25.04 29.12
N GLY A 12 35.33 26.11 29.88
CA GLY A 12 35.64 26.01 31.29
C GLY A 12 35.59 27.38 31.97
N VAL A 13 35.20 27.38 33.24
CA VAL A 13 35.02 28.63 34.00
C VAL A 13 36.38 29.33 34.16
N PRO A 14 36.49 30.65 33.86
CA PRO A 14 37.74 31.39 34.05
C PRO A 14 38.18 31.39 35.52
N LEU A 15 39.39 30.88 35.79
CA LEU A 15 39.92 30.78 37.15
C LEU A 15 40.93 31.91 37.43
N SER A 16 40.61 32.77 38.39
CA SER A 16 41.51 33.81 38.89
C SER A 16 41.50 33.84 40.42
N GLY A 17 42.68 34.00 41.04
CA GLY A 17 42.80 34.00 42.49
C GLY A 17 44.12 34.57 43.01
N THR A 18 44.18 34.85 44.30
CA THR A 18 45.36 35.42 44.99
C THR A 18 45.72 34.61 46.22
N GLY A 19 47.00 34.26 46.38
CA GLY A 19 47.51 33.51 47.54
C GLY A 19 47.96 32.08 47.20
N LEU A 20 48.87 31.55 48.01
CA LEU A 20 49.52 30.25 47.77
C LEU A 20 48.57 29.06 47.98
N ASP A 21 47.67 29.16 48.97
CA ASP A 21 46.72 28.08 49.27
C ASP A 21 45.70 27.92 48.14
N PHE A 22 45.19 29.04 47.60
CA PHE A 22 44.28 29.03 46.46
C PHE A 22 44.93 28.42 45.20
N ALA A 23 46.24 28.63 45.00
CA ALA A 23 47.00 28.06 43.89
C ALA A 23 47.21 26.55 43.99
N LYS A 24 47.14 25.98 45.19
CA LYS A 24 47.35 24.53 45.42
C LYS A 24 46.05 23.73 45.34
N THR A 25 44.91 24.35 45.66
CA THR A 25 43.61 23.66 45.78
C THR A 25 42.71 23.83 44.56
N ASN A 26 42.93 24.84 43.72
CA ASN A 26 42.08 25.11 42.56
C ASN A 26 42.85 24.91 41.25
N ARG A 27 42.26 24.13 40.34
CA ARG A 27 42.74 23.94 38.97
C ARG A 27 41.64 24.35 38.00
N GLN A 28 42.03 24.88 36.85
CA GLN A 28 41.09 25.12 35.77
C GLN A 28 40.81 23.78 35.07
N GLU A 29 39.55 23.43 34.93
CA GLU A 29 39.10 22.28 34.15
C GLU A 29 38.45 22.81 32.89
N CYS A 30 38.87 22.28 31.75
CA CYS A 30 38.29 22.57 30.45
C CYS A 30 37.68 21.28 29.94
N VAL A 31 36.37 21.31 29.68
CA VAL A 31 35.61 20.21 29.12
C VAL A 31 35.39 20.44 27.64
N ASP A 32 35.20 19.35 26.91
CA ASP A 32 34.87 19.37 25.50
C ASP A 32 33.51 20.04 25.26
N ILE A 33 33.42 20.84 24.19
CA ILE A 33 32.14 21.38 23.72
C ILE A 33 31.66 20.40 22.66
N ASP A 34 30.45 19.87 22.80
CA ASP A 34 29.88 19.04 21.74
C ASP A 34 29.26 19.94 20.69
N GLU A 35 30.07 20.33 19.70
CA GLU A 35 29.59 21.24 18.67
C GLU A 35 28.48 20.62 17.81
N CYS A 36 28.34 19.29 17.78
CA CYS A 36 27.25 18.64 17.06
C CYS A 36 25.89 18.82 17.74
N LEU A 37 25.86 19.04 19.06
CA LEU A 37 24.64 19.27 19.84
C LEU A 37 24.42 20.77 20.09
N ASP A 38 25.49 21.52 20.34
CA ASP A 38 25.44 22.91 20.79
C ASP A 38 25.40 23.92 19.62
N LEU A 39 25.72 23.51 18.38
CA LEU A 39 25.67 24.36 17.19
C LEU A 39 24.75 23.77 16.10
N PRO A 40 23.61 24.42 15.78
CA PRO A 40 22.67 23.96 14.76
C PRO A 40 23.28 23.82 13.35
N ASP A 41 24.28 24.67 13.04
CA ASP A 41 24.92 24.75 11.73
C ASP A 41 26.36 24.19 11.74
N ALA A 42 26.69 23.27 12.67
CA ALA A 42 28.04 22.71 12.75
C ALA A 42 28.44 22.00 11.44
N CYS A 43 27.54 21.21 10.88
CA CYS A 43 27.71 20.54 9.60
C CYS A 43 26.53 20.87 8.69
N VAL A 44 26.69 20.66 7.37
CA VAL A 44 25.54 20.87 6.48
C VAL A 44 24.42 19.91 6.84
N SER A 45 23.17 20.39 6.82
CA SER A 45 21.96 19.59 7.05
C SER A 45 22.02 18.28 6.24
N ASN A 46 21.54 17.19 6.85
CA ASN A 46 21.58 15.83 6.29
C ASN A 46 22.99 15.26 6.08
N SER A 47 23.95 15.67 6.92
CA SER A 47 25.27 15.06 7.00
C SER A 47 25.62 14.60 8.41
N VAL A 48 26.52 13.62 8.50
CA VAL A 48 26.91 13.02 9.78
C VAL A 48 27.87 13.96 10.52
N CYS A 49 27.51 14.45 11.71
CA CYS A 49 28.42 15.21 12.57
C CYS A 49 29.13 14.28 13.57
N ILE A 50 30.45 14.40 13.69
CA ILE A 50 31.26 13.60 14.61
C ILE A 50 32.02 14.55 15.54
N ASN A 51 31.61 14.61 16.81
CA ASN A 51 32.30 15.39 17.82
C ASN A 51 33.68 14.77 18.16
N THR A 52 34.70 15.60 18.32
CA THR A 52 36.04 15.18 18.77
C THR A 52 36.57 16.13 19.84
N VAL A 53 37.50 15.66 20.68
CA VAL A 53 37.97 16.51 21.78
C VAL A 53 38.65 17.79 21.26
N GLY A 54 38.03 18.94 21.53
CA GLY A 54 38.46 20.28 21.14
C GLY A 54 38.07 20.71 19.72
N SER A 55 37.22 19.95 19.01
CA SER A 55 36.72 20.27 17.66
C SER A 55 35.71 19.23 17.16
N TYR A 56 34.89 19.53 16.16
CA TYR A 56 34.09 18.53 15.44
C TYR A 56 34.64 18.20 14.05
N LYS A 57 34.11 17.14 13.43
CA LYS A 57 34.31 16.77 12.03
C LYS A 57 32.98 16.45 11.37
N CYS A 58 32.79 16.98 10.18
CA CYS A 58 31.65 16.60 9.34
C CYS A 58 32.01 15.43 8.43
N GLY A 59 31.20 14.39 8.48
CA GLY A 59 31.26 13.19 7.66
C GLY A 59 30.57 13.35 6.31
N GLY A 60 30.27 12.22 5.68
CA GLY A 60 29.46 12.20 4.46
C GLY A 60 28.01 12.59 4.72
N CYS A 61 27.25 12.73 3.64
CA CYS A 61 25.80 12.83 3.73
C CYS A 61 25.23 11.56 4.40
N LYS A 62 24.13 11.71 5.15
CA LYS A 62 23.36 10.58 5.69
C LYS A 62 22.89 9.66 4.52
N PRO A 63 22.56 8.38 4.79
CA PRO A 63 21.88 7.53 3.81
C PRO A 63 20.67 8.25 3.19
N GLY A 64 20.42 8.04 1.89
CA GLY A 64 19.37 8.77 1.17
C GLY A 64 19.76 10.18 0.69
N PHE A 65 20.92 10.71 1.05
CA PHE A 65 21.39 12.04 0.63
C PHE A 65 22.72 11.98 -0.13
N LEU A 66 22.87 12.85 -1.13
CA LEU A 66 24.07 13.00 -1.94
C LEU A 66 24.58 14.44 -1.94
N GLY A 67 25.90 14.57 -1.95
CA GLY A 67 26.56 15.86 -1.97
C GLY A 67 27.80 15.89 -1.09
N ASN A 68 28.12 17.06 -0.55
CA ASN A 68 29.26 17.26 0.32
C ASN A 68 29.04 18.49 1.21
N GLN A 69 30.00 18.76 2.10
CA GLN A 69 29.94 19.88 3.04
C GLN A 69 30.01 21.28 2.39
N THR A 70 30.26 21.37 1.08
CA THR A 70 30.39 22.65 0.35
C THR A 70 29.18 22.95 -0.52
N SER A 71 28.64 21.94 -1.19
CA SER A 71 27.45 22.03 -2.05
C SER A 71 26.17 21.81 -1.25
N GLY A 72 26.25 21.14 -0.09
CA GLY A 72 25.14 20.64 0.69
C GLY A 72 24.77 19.20 0.35
N CYS A 73 24.01 18.57 1.25
CA CYS A 73 23.49 17.22 1.09
C CYS A 73 22.04 17.30 0.64
N PHE A 74 21.78 16.84 -0.58
CA PHE A 74 20.46 16.87 -1.20
C PHE A 74 19.87 15.47 -1.20
N PRO A 75 18.53 15.33 -1.05
CA PRO A 75 17.88 14.04 -1.18
C PRO A 75 18.27 13.38 -2.50
N ARG A 76 18.45 12.05 -2.49
CA ARG A 76 18.79 11.26 -3.65
C ARG A 76 17.56 11.10 -4.55
N LYS A 77 17.19 12.18 -5.25
CA LYS A 77 15.95 12.25 -6.04
C LYS A 77 15.96 11.42 -7.34
N SER A 78 17.06 10.77 -7.70
CA SER A 78 17.11 9.98 -8.92
C SER A 78 18.22 8.95 -8.96
N CYS A 79 17.94 7.84 -9.65
CA CYS A 79 18.90 6.82 -10.02
C CYS A 79 20.08 7.34 -10.85
N ALA A 80 19.94 8.49 -11.53
CA ALA A 80 21.02 9.11 -12.29
C ALA A 80 22.21 9.56 -11.42
N ALA A 81 21.98 9.69 -10.11
CA ALA A 81 23.01 10.04 -9.14
C ALA A 81 23.78 8.81 -8.60
N LEU A 82 23.46 7.59 -9.06
CA LEU A 82 24.23 6.38 -8.79
C LEU A 82 25.53 6.36 -9.60
N THR A 83 26.65 6.01 -8.95
CA THR A 83 27.92 5.77 -9.63
C THR A 83 27.95 4.45 -10.41
N PHE A 84 27.02 3.54 -10.11
CA PHE A 84 26.82 2.25 -10.76
C PHE A 84 25.33 1.91 -10.75
N ASN A 85 24.76 1.52 -11.89
CA ASN A 85 23.37 1.07 -11.97
C ASN A 85 23.30 -0.41 -11.57
N PRO A 86 22.61 -0.78 -10.47
CA PRO A 86 22.50 -2.16 -9.99
C PRO A 86 21.48 -3.01 -10.78
N CYS A 87 20.70 -2.41 -11.68
CA CYS A 87 19.65 -3.09 -12.42
C CYS A 87 20.18 -3.78 -13.69
N ASP A 88 19.42 -4.75 -14.19
CA ASP A 88 19.68 -5.38 -15.49
C ASP A 88 19.69 -4.32 -16.62
N SER A 89 20.38 -4.62 -17.71
CA SER A 89 20.32 -3.82 -18.95
C SER A 89 18.91 -3.64 -19.52
N ASN A 90 18.00 -4.58 -19.22
CA ASN A 90 16.60 -4.57 -19.63
C ASN A 90 15.66 -4.19 -18.47
N ALA A 91 16.18 -3.57 -17.42
CA ALA A 91 15.41 -3.00 -16.33
C ALA A 91 15.58 -1.49 -16.26
N HIS A 92 14.64 -0.83 -15.59
CA HIS A 92 14.77 0.56 -15.16
C HIS A 92 14.83 0.62 -13.64
N CYS A 93 15.49 1.68 -13.16
CA CYS A 93 15.69 1.93 -11.75
C CYS A 93 14.62 2.88 -11.24
N THR A 94 13.99 2.51 -10.13
CA THR A 94 13.04 3.34 -9.37
C THR A 94 13.61 3.61 -7.98
N MET A 95 13.24 4.74 -7.38
CA MET A 95 13.58 5.06 -6.00
C MET A 95 12.31 4.86 -5.18
N GLU A 96 12.40 4.05 -4.13
CA GLU A 96 11.29 3.86 -3.18
C GLU A 96 11.27 5.00 -2.14
N ARG A 97 10.16 5.13 -1.39
CA ARG A 97 9.96 6.21 -0.39
C ARG A 97 11.08 6.27 0.65
N ASN A 98 11.51 5.11 1.15
CA ASN A 98 12.62 4.96 2.09
C ASN A 98 14.01 5.30 1.50
N GLY A 99 14.09 5.69 0.22
CA GLY A 99 15.31 6.03 -0.48
C GLY A 99 16.13 4.83 -0.95
N GLU A 100 15.59 3.61 -0.86
CA GLU A 100 16.16 2.41 -1.47
C GLU A 100 15.99 2.42 -2.98
N VAL A 101 16.87 1.66 -3.66
CA VAL A 101 16.86 1.51 -5.11
C VAL A 101 16.15 0.22 -5.44
N ALA A 102 15.02 0.31 -6.13
CA ALA A 102 14.34 -0.83 -6.72
C ALA A 102 14.64 -0.92 -8.23
N CYS A 103 14.62 -2.13 -8.74
CA CYS A 103 14.80 -2.42 -10.16
C CYS A 103 13.53 -3.09 -10.67
N ARG A 104 12.98 -2.60 -11.77
CA ARG A 104 11.80 -3.19 -12.43
C ARG A 104 12.16 -3.51 -13.87
N CYS A 105 11.86 -4.74 -14.32
CA CYS A 105 12.09 -5.11 -15.72
C CYS A 105 11.23 -4.22 -16.65
N ASN A 106 11.76 -3.92 -17.84
CA ASN A 106 11.02 -3.15 -18.83
C ASN A 106 9.93 -4.01 -19.48
N VAL A 107 8.88 -3.38 -20.03
CA VAL A 107 7.82 -4.08 -20.78
C VAL A 107 8.41 -4.99 -21.86
N GLY A 108 7.94 -6.24 -21.91
CA GLY A 108 8.51 -7.33 -22.74
C GLY A 108 9.66 -8.09 -22.06
N TRP A 109 9.89 -7.84 -20.76
CA TRP A 109 10.85 -8.53 -19.93
C TRP A 109 10.29 -8.79 -18.54
N ALA A 110 10.63 -9.94 -17.96
CA ALA A 110 10.22 -10.35 -16.61
C ALA A 110 11.42 -10.81 -15.77
N GLY A 111 11.27 -10.76 -14.45
CA GLY A 111 12.32 -11.07 -13.49
C GLY A 111 12.28 -10.16 -12.25
N ASN A 112 13.28 -10.29 -11.39
CA ASN A 112 13.43 -9.49 -10.16
C ASN A 112 14.05 -8.10 -10.40
N GLY A 113 14.11 -7.63 -11.66
CA GLY A 113 14.74 -6.36 -12.05
C GLY A 113 16.28 -6.35 -12.06
N HIS A 114 16.93 -7.19 -11.25
CA HIS A 114 18.39 -7.38 -11.28
C HIS A 114 18.81 -8.39 -12.36
N THR A 115 17.93 -9.33 -12.67
CA THR A 115 18.06 -10.30 -13.76
C THR A 115 16.74 -10.30 -14.51
N CYS A 116 16.76 -9.89 -15.77
CA CYS A 116 15.57 -9.86 -16.62
C CYS A 116 15.71 -10.82 -17.81
N GLY A 117 14.64 -11.57 -18.07
CA GLY A 117 14.47 -12.47 -19.21
C GLY A 117 13.43 -11.94 -20.18
N VAL A 118 13.38 -12.51 -21.39
CA VAL A 118 12.30 -12.21 -22.34
C VAL A 118 10.98 -12.69 -21.76
N ASP A 119 9.96 -11.85 -21.89
CA ASP A 119 8.57 -12.11 -21.56
C ASP A 119 7.77 -11.78 -22.83
N THR A 120 7.30 -12.82 -23.51
CA THR A 120 6.74 -12.72 -24.86
C THR A 120 5.30 -12.19 -24.87
N ASP A 121 4.51 -12.54 -23.87
CA ASP A 121 3.08 -12.25 -23.77
C ASP A 121 2.73 -11.21 -22.69
N ILE A 122 3.74 -10.74 -21.95
CA ILE A 122 3.68 -9.56 -21.07
C ILE A 122 2.77 -9.81 -19.86
N ASP A 123 2.91 -10.97 -19.25
CA ASP A 123 2.17 -11.33 -18.04
C ASP A 123 3.02 -11.29 -16.76
N GLY A 124 4.31 -10.97 -16.89
CA GLY A 124 5.24 -10.85 -15.78
C GLY A 124 6.03 -12.12 -15.47
N TYR A 125 5.88 -13.20 -16.25
CA TYR A 125 6.72 -14.39 -16.15
C TYR A 125 7.63 -14.56 -17.39
N PRO A 126 8.91 -14.91 -17.21
CA PRO A 126 9.83 -15.04 -18.33
C PRO A 126 9.64 -16.37 -19.08
N ASP A 127 9.84 -16.36 -20.40
CA ASP A 127 9.78 -17.55 -21.28
C ASP A 127 10.64 -18.73 -20.79
N ARG A 128 11.67 -18.44 -19.97
CA ARG A 128 12.61 -19.41 -19.40
C ARG A 128 12.99 -19.00 -17.99
N SER A 129 13.17 -20.00 -17.13
CA SER A 129 13.63 -19.79 -15.76
C SER A 129 14.97 -19.02 -15.71
N LEU A 130 15.00 -18.01 -14.84
CA LEU A 130 16.12 -17.11 -14.64
C LEU A 130 16.92 -17.47 -13.38
N PRO A 131 18.25 -17.25 -13.37
CA PRO A 131 19.11 -17.58 -12.22
C PRO A 131 19.05 -16.51 -11.12
N CYS A 132 17.86 -16.18 -10.64
CA CYS A 132 17.66 -15.21 -9.57
C CYS A 132 18.05 -15.83 -8.21
N MET A 133 18.79 -15.06 -7.39
CA MET A 133 19.35 -15.54 -6.12
C MET A 133 18.35 -15.53 -4.96
N ASP A 134 17.30 -14.74 -5.09
CA ASP A 134 16.23 -14.47 -4.13
C ASP A 134 15.03 -15.42 -4.29
N ASN A 135 15.05 -16.30 -5.30
CA ASN A 135 13.95 -17.21 -5.61
C ASN A 135 12.63 -16.48 -5.87
N ASP A 136 12.71 -15.27 -6.47
CA ASP A 136 11.54 -14.49 -6.89
C ASP A 136 10.63 -15.31 -7.82
N LYS A 137 9.32 -15.22 -7.61
CA LYS A 137 8.33 -15.93 -8.43
C LYS A 137 8.40 -15.52 -9.90
N HIS A 138 8.69 -14.25 -10.20
CA HIS A 138 8.82 -13.72 -11.56
C HIS A 138 10.13 -14.14 -12.23
N CYS A 139 10.92 -15.01 -11.60
CA CYS A 139 12.07 -15.67 -12.22
C CYS A 139 11.80 -17.14 -12.57
N LYS A 140 10.62 -17.67 -12.20
CA LYS A 140 10.18 -19.00 -12.64
C LYS A 140 9.84 -18.94 -14.13
N GLN A 141 9.98 -20.08 -14.80
CA GLN A 141 9.57 -20.17 -16.19
C GLN A 141 8.06 -20.05 -16.28
N ASP A 142 7.59 -19.29 -17.26
CA ASP A 142 6.20 -19.23 -17.63
C ASP A 142 5.68 -20.61 -18.12
N ASN A 143 4.56 -21.06 -17.54
CA ASN A 143 3.89 -22.32 -17.89
C ASN A 143 3.00 -22.19 -19.13
N CYS A 144 2.80 -20.98 -19.69
CA CYS A 144 2.04 -20.75 -20.91
C CYS A 144 2.61 -19.82 -21.99
N VAL A 145 3.82 -19.27 -21.89
CA VAL A 145 4.76 -18.59 -22.85
C VAL A 145 4.20 -17.62 -23.92
N MET A 146 3.10 -17.97 -24.57
CA MET A 146 2.44 -17.24 -25.64
C MET A 146 1.02 -16.80 -25.27
N THR A 147 0.54 -17.14 -24.08
CA THR A 147 -0.83 -16.88 -23.63
C THR A 147 -0.78 -16.26 -22.24
N PRO A 148 -1.08 -14.95 -22.10
CA PRO A 148 -0.95 -14.26 -20.82
C PRO A 148 -1.79 -14.94 -19.73
N ASN A 149 -1.14 -15.36 -18.65
CA ASN A 149 -1.81 -15.97 -17.51
C ASN A 149 -1.06 -15.66 -16.21
N SER A 150 -0.91 -14.37 -15.89
CA SER A 150 -0.12 -13.84 -14.76
C SER A 150 -0.36 -14.44 -13.36
N GLY A 151 -1.42 -15.25 -13.17
CA GLY A 151 -1.63 -16.05 -11.96
C GLY A 151 -0.84 -17.38 -11.94
N GLN A 152 -0.38 -17.86 -13.10
CA GLN A 152 0.29 -19.13 -13.35
C GLN A 152 -0.45 -20.34 -12.78
N GLU A 153 -1.78 -20.32 -12.80
CA GLU A 153 -2.62 -21.43 -12.37
C GLU A 153 -2.32 -22.70 -13.21
N ASP A 154 -2.23 -23.83 -12.52
CA ASP A 154 -1.85 -25.15 -13.03
C ASP A 154 -2.50 -26.20 -12.09
N ALA A 155 -3.72 -26.59 -12.41
CA ALA A 155 -4.58 -27.37 -11.52
C ALA A 155 -4.07 -28.80 -11.31
N ASP A 156 -3.55 -29.45 -12.34
CA ASP A 156 -3.03 -30.82 -12.26
C ASP A 156 -1.51 -30.89 -11.93
N ASN A 157 -0.82 -29.75 -11.93
CA ASN A 157 0.61 -29.58 -11.64
C ASN A 157 1.52 -30.35 -12.61
N ASP A 158 1.14 -30.49 -13.87
CA ASP A 158 1.97 -31.12 -14.90
C ASP A 158 3.05 -30.17 -15.49
N GLY A 159 2.95 -28.87 -15.17
CA GLY A 159 3.84 -27.81 -15.60
C GLY A 159 3.38 -27.04 -16.85
N VAL A 160 2.21 -27.35 -17.38
CA VAL A 160 1.46 -26.57 -18.38
C VAL A 160 0.37 -25.79 -17.66
N GLY A 161 0.23 -24.49 -17.92
CA GLY A 161 -0.79 -23.69 -17.24
C GLY A 161 -2.20 -23.94 -17.75
N ASP A 162 -3.22 -23.76 -16.90
CA ASP A 162 -4.64 -24.02 -17.18
C ASP A 162 -5.16 -23.33 -18.46
N GLN A 163 -4.55 -22.19 -18.80
CA GLN A 163 -4.95 -21.36 -19.92
C GLN A 163 -4.48 -21.91 -21.28
N CYS A 164 -3.41 -22.72 -21.30
CA CYS A 164 -2.85 -23.33 -22.50
C CYS A 164 -2.80 -24.87 -22.46
N ASP A 165 -3.31 -25.47 -21.37
CA ASP A 165 -3.54 -26.91 -21.28
C ASP A 165 -4.78 -27.35 -22.08
N GLU A 166 -4.70 -28.53 -22.67
CA GLU A 166 -5.79 -29.21 -23.35
C GLU A 166 -6.66 -30.05 -22.40
N ASP A 167 -6.16 -30.38 -21.21
CA ASP A 167 -6.75 -31.25 -20.17
C ASP A 167 -6.29 -30.75 -18.79
N ALA A 168 -6.81 -29.60 -18.36
CA ALA A 168 -6.22 -28.79 -17.27
C ALA A 168 -6.27 -29.47 -15.89
N ASP A 169 -7.18 -30.43 -15.68
CA ASP A 169 -7.30 -31.18 -14.43
C ASP A 169 -6.70 -32.60 -14.51
N GLY A 170 -6.17 -32.98 -15.68
CA GLY A 170 -5.48 -34.25 -15.92
C GLY A 170 -6.38 -35.48 -15.76
N ASP A 171 -7.70 -35.34 -15.89
CA ASP A 171 -8.63 -36.46 -15.74
C ASP A 171 -8.74 -37.32 -17.02
N GLY A 172 -8.22 -36.83 -18.15
CA GLY A 172 -8.20 -37.52 -19.44
C GLY A 172 -9.38 -37.17 -20.35
N ILE A 173 -10.23 -36.22 -19.95
CA ILE A 173 -11.29 -35.61 -20.74
C ILE A 173 -10.81 -34.23 -21.16
N LYS A 174 -10.86 -33.93 -22.46
CA LYS A 174 -10.38 -32.63 -22.94
C LYS A 174 -11.26 -31.51 -22.41
N ASN A 175 -10.64 -30.36 -22.14
CA ASN A 175 -11.29 -29.12 -21.70
C ASN A 175 -12.55 -28.69 -22.50
N VAL A 176 -12.65 -29.06 -23.78
CA VAL A 176 -13.80 -28.74 -24.65
C VAL A 176 -14.97 -29.72 -24.54
N GLU A 177 -14.73 -30.89 -23.97
CA GLU A 177 -15.69 -31.97 -23.73
C GLU A 177 -16.00 -32.16 -22.24
N ASP A 178 -15.22 -31.52 -21.37
CA ASP A 178 -15.30 -31.61 -19.92
C ASP A 178 -16.23 -30.55 -19.32
N ASN A 179 -17.22 -31.00 -18.54
CA ASN A 179 -18.13 -30.14 -17.80
C ASN A 179 -17.60 -29.67 -16.43
N CYS A 180 -16.39 -30.07 -16.04
CA CYS A 180 -15.67 -29.57 -14.87
C CYS A 180 -14.17 -29.37 -15.14
N ARG A 181 -13.85 -28.50 -16.10
CA ARG A 181 -12.50 -28.16 -16.60
C ARG A 181 -11.33 -28.14 -15.60
N LEU A 182 -11.56 -27.76 -14.34
CA LEU A 182 -10.53 -27.60 -13.31
C LEU A 182 -10.69 -28.60 -12.15
N THR A 183 -11.65 -29.53 -12.23
CA THR A 183 -11.98 -30.48 -11.15
C THR A 183 -12.23 -31.89 -11.71
N PRO A 184 -11.33 -32.85 -11.42
CA PRO A 184 -11.37 -34.19 -12.02
C PRO A 184 -12.70 -34.92 -11.82
N ASN A 185 -13.40 -35.23 -12.92
CA ASN A 185 -14.73 -35.84 -12.88
C ASN A 185 -15.01 -36.76 -14.11
N LYS A 186 -14.24 -37.85 -14.20
CA LYS A 186 -14.35 -38.89 -15.24
C LYS A 186 -15.74 -39.45 -15.55
N ASP A 187 -16.69 -39.34 -14.63
CA ASP A 187 -18.07 -39.80 -14.85
C ASP A 187 -18.94 -38.77 -15.59
N GLN A 188 -18.51 -37.51 -15.64
CA GLN A 188 -19.18 -36.36 -16.27
C GLN A 188 -20.65 -36.25 -15.83
N GLN A 189 -20.94 -36.64 -14.59
CA GLN A 189 -22.30 -36.57 -14.07
C GLN A 189 -22.76 -35.10 -14.02
N ASN A 190 -23.95 -34.84 -14.50
CA ASN A 190 -24.57 -33.52 -14.50
C ASN A 190 -26.09 -33.71 -14.34
N SER A 191 -26.58 -33.44 -13.13
CA SER A 191 -27.91 -33.83 -12.65
C SER A 191 -29.02 -32.89 -13.11
N ASP A 192 -28.72 -31.63 -13.36
CA ASP A 192 -29.70 -30.61 -13.79
C ASP A 192 -29.52 -30.15 -15.25
N SER A 193 -28.48 -30.68 -15.91
CA SER A 193 -28.13 -30.48 -17.32
C SER A 193 -27.74 -29.04 -17.67
N ASP A 194 -27.17 -28.31 -16.72
CA ASP A 194 -26.58 -27.00 -16.95
C ASP A 194 -25.14 -27.13 -17.52
N SER A 195 -24.33 -26.05 -17.53
CA SER A 195 -22.98 -26.10 -18.11
C SER A 195 -21.93 -26.77 -17.22
N PHE A 196 -22.21 -26.96 -15.93
CA PHE A 196 -21.27 -27.48 -14.92
C PHE A 196 -21.66 -28.89 -14.51
N GLY A 197 -20.67 -29.75 -14.28
CA GLY A 197 -20.89 -31.11 -13.76
C GLY A 197 -21.06 -31.12 -12.24
N ASP A 198 -21.69 -32.16 -11.70
CA ASP A 198 -21.98 -32.32 -10.25
C ASP A 198 -20.75 -32.19 -9.35
N SER A 199 -19.53 -32.37 -9.88
CA SER A 199 -18.27 -32.28 -9.12
C SER A 199 -17.76 -30.86 -8.90
N CYS A 200 -18.17 -29.91 -9.74
CA CYS A 200 -17.76 -28.51 -9.71
C CYS A 200 -18.95 -27.53 -9.69
N ASP A 201 -20.17 -28.07 -9.68
CA ASP A 201 -21.40 -27.29 -9.58
C ASP A 201 -21.72 -26.98 -8.11
N ASN A 202 -21.76 -25.70 -7.75
CA ASN A 202 -22.12 -25.23 -6.41
C ASN A 202 -23.65 -25.31 -6.14
N CYS A 203 -24.45 -25.66 -7.14
CA CYS A 203 -25.86 -26.03 -7.00
C CYS A 203 -26.25 -27.26 -7.86
N PRO A 204 -25.78 -28.49 -7.52
CA PRO A 204 -25.87 -29.70 -8.36
C PRO A 204 -27.25 -30.15 -8.85
N THR A 205 -28.34 -29.50 -8.42
CA THR A 205 -29.71 -29.89 -8.78
C THR A 205 -30.55 -28.71 -9.28
N VAL A 206 -29.96 -27.52 -9.40
CA VAL A 206 -30.64 -26.27 -9.76
C VAL A 206 -29.78 -25.52 -10.78
N PRO A 207 -30.21 -25.41 -12.05
CA PRO A 207 -29.36 -24.85 -13.10
C PRO A 207 -28.91 -23.42 -12.80
N ASN A 208 -27.59 -23.20 -12.77
CA ASN A 208 -26.97 -21.91 -12.47
C ASN A 208 -25.60 -21.78 -13.16
N SER A 209 -25.63 -21.59 -14.47
CA SER A 209 -24.40 -21.55 -15.28
C SER A 209 -23.54 -20.30 -15.07
N ASP A 210 -23.93 -19.39 -14.19
CA ASP A 210 -23.10 -18.30 -13.68
C ASP A 210 -22.31 -18.69 -12.42
N GLN A 211 -22.69 -19.79 -11.75
CA GLN A 211 -22.05 -20.32 -10.53
C GLN A 211 -21.86 -19.26 -9.44
N LYS A 212 -22.72 -18.23 -9.42
CA LYS A 212 -22.58 -17.12 -8.48
C LYS A 212 -22.77 -17.61 -7.05
N ASP A 213 -21.86 -17.23 -6.18
CA ASP A 213 -21.83 -17.54 -4.75
C ASP A 213 -21.43 -16.24 -4.02
N THR A 214 -22.43 -15.54 -3.47
CA THR A 214 -22.26 -14.17 -2.96
C THR A 214 -21.46 -14.13 -1.65
N ASP A 215 -21.56 -15.14 -0.79
CA ASP A 215 -20.83 -15.23 0.49
C ASP A 215 -19.59 -16.14 0.43
N ASN A 216 -19.33 -16.79 -0.71
CA ASN A 216 -18.23 -17.71 -0.95
C ASN A 216 -18.22 -18.91 0.02
N ASN A 217 -19.40 -19.37 0.45
CA ASN A 217 -19.53 -20.52 1.35
C ASN A 217 -19.43 -21.88 0.63
N GLY A 218 -19.40 -21.87 -0.71
CA GLY A 218 -19.35 -23.05 -1.58
C GLY A 218 -20.72 -23.54 -2.05
N GLN A 219 -21.81 -22.88 -1.66
CA GLN A 219 -23.18 -23.12 -2.12
C GLN A 219 -23.62 -21.94 -3.00
N GLY A 220 -24.09 -22.21 -4.21
CA GLY A 220 -24.46 -21.14 -5.13
C GLY A 220 -25.74 -20.41 -4.74
N ASP A 221 -25.85 -19.15 -5.15
CA ASP A 221 -27.01 -18.26 -4.97
C ASP A 221 -28.34 -18.93 -5.37
N ALA A 222 -28.31 -19.78 -6.41
CA ALA A 222 -29.50 -20.41 -6.98
C ALA A 222 -30.17 -21.42 -6.03
N CYS A 223 -29.40 -22.00 -5.12
CA CYS A 223 -29.86 -23.01 -4.18
C CYS A 223 -29.66 -22.61 -2.71
N ASP A 224 -29.02 -21.47 -2.44
CA ASP A 224 -28.89 -20.90 -1.10
C ASP A 224 -30.15 -20.10 -0.68
N GLN A 225 -30.51 -20.21 0.59
CA GLN A 225 -31.64 -19.54 1.23
C GLN A 225 -31.24 -18.25 1.94
N ASP A 226 -29.95 -17.99 2.06
CA ASP A 226 -29.31 -16.86 2.74
C ASP A 226 -28.03 -16.53 1.98
N ILE A 227 -28.16 -15.91 0.80
CA ILE A 227 -27.07 -15.85 -0.20
C ILE A 227 -25.90 -14.97 0.24
N ASP A 228 -26.10 -14.05 1.18
CA ASP A 228 -25.03 -13.20 1.71
C ASP A 228 -24.53 -13.64 3.11
N GLY A 229 -25.14 -14.68 3.68
CA GLY A 229 -24.67 -15.34 4.89
C GLY A 229 -24.82 -14.50 6.16
N ASP A 230 -25.70 -13.49 6.16
CA ASP A 230 -25.89 -12.57 7.28
C ASP A 230 -26.78 -13.15 8.42
N GLY A 231 -27.39 -14.31 8.16
CA GLY A 231 -28.26 -15.05 9.07
C GLY A 231 -29.74 -14.79 8.87
N ILE A 232 -30.13 -14.04 7.84
CA ILE A 232 -31.50 -13.65 7.53
C ILE A 232 -31.89 -14.26 6.19
N PRO A 233 -32.94 -15.11 6.13
CA PRO A 233 -33.31 -15.75 4.86
C PRO A 233 -33.70 -14.72 3.80
N ASN A 234 -33.32 -14.94 2.54
CA ASN A 234 -33.53 -14.06 1.37
C ASN A 234 -34.94 -13.43 1.27
N VAL A 235 -35.97 -14.14 1.74
CA VAL A 235 -37.37 -13.70 1.67
C VAL A 235 -37.78 -12.73 2.78
N LEU A 236 -36.98 -12.61 3.83
CA LEU A 236 -37.16 -11.71 4.96
C LEU A 236 -36.14 -10.58 4.97
N ASP A 237 -35.12 -10.68 4.13
CA ASP A 237 -34.01 -9.77 4.03
C ASP A 237 -34.36 -8.57 3.12
N ASN A 238 -34.12 -7.36 3.62
CA ASN A 238 -34.27 -6.11 2.88
C ASN A 238 -33.02 -5.74 2.04
N CYS A 239 -31.92 -6.47 2.17
CA CYS A 239 -30.74 -6.43 1.32
C CYS A 239 -30.20 -7.84 1.01
N PRO A 240 -30.92 -8.66 0.22
CA PRO A 240 -30.57 -10.08 0.04
C PRO A 240 -29.17 -10.41 -0.49
N ARG A 241 -28.34 -9.44 -0.86
CA ARG A 241 -27.01 -9.64 -1.47
C ARG A 241 -25.90 -8.91 -0.72
N VAL A 242 -26.22 -8.21 0.36
CA VAL A 242 -25.29 -7.34 1.08
C VAL A 242 -25.49 -7.57 2.56
N PRO A 243 -24.52 -8.20 3.25
CA PRO A 243 -24.72 -8.63 4.63
C PRO A 243 -25.12 -7.46 5.52
N ASN A 244 -26.33 -7.49 6.07
CA ASN A 244 -26.84 -6.43 6.93
C ASN A 244 -27.68 -6.99 8.09
N PRO A 245 -27.07 -7.69 9.08
CA PRO A 245 -27.79 -8.39 10.14
C PRO A 245 -28.73 -7.52 10.99
N MET A 246 -28.53 -6.19 10.94
CA MET A 246 -29.34 -5.20 11.65
C MET A 246 -30.62 -4.79 10.89
N GLN A 247 -30.74 -5.08 9.60
CA GLN A 247 -31.90 -4.78 8.74
C GLN A 247 -32.38 -3.33 8.90
N THR A 248 -31.44 -2.39 8.95
CA THR A 248 -31.78 -0.97 9.10
C THR A 248 -32.39 -0.48 7.79
N ASP A 249 -33.47 0.27 7.90
CA ASP A 249 -34.25 0.84 6.79
C ASP A 249 -34.79 2.19 7.30
N ARG A 250 -34.00 3.25 7.07
CA ARG A 250 -34.23 4.59 7.63
C ARG A 250 -35.47 5.25 7.05
N ASP A 251 -35.68 5.14 5.75
CA ASP A 251 -36.73 5.84 5.02
C ASP A 251 -38.01 5.00 4.81
N ARG A 252 -37.92 3.69 5.10
CA ARG A 252 -39.01 2.70 5.07
C ARG A 252 -39.56 2.44 3.68
N ASP A 253 -38.69 2.42 2.69
CA ASP A 253 -39.04 2.12 1.31
C ASP A 253 -39.05 0.61 1.01
N GLY A 254 -38.46 -0.20 1.91
CA GLY A 254 -38.38 -1.66 1.83
C GLY A 254 -37.04 -2.19 1.33
N VAL A 255 -36.09 -1.31 0.99
CA VAL A 255 -34.68 -1.58 0.71
C VAL A 255 -33.87 -1.19 1.95
N GLY A 256 -32.93 -2.03 2.37
CA GLY A 256 -32.13 -1.73 3.55
C GLY A 256 -31.01 -0.72 3.27
N ASP A 257 -30.63 0.05 4.29
CA ASP A 257 -29.60 1.09 4.19
C ASP A 257 -28.26 0.61 3.59
N ALA A 258 -27.93 -0.68 3.76
CA ALA A 258 -26.69 -1.27 3.26
C ALA A 258 -26.65 -1.45 1.74
N CYS A 259 -27.81 -1.52 1.10
CA CYS A 259 -27.96 -1.74 -0.35
C CYS A 259 -28.87 -0.70 -1.02
N ASP A 260 -29.23 0.36 -0.29
CA ASP A 260 -30.04 1.46 -0.78
C ASP A 260 -29.16 2.56 -1.38
N SER A 261 -29.38 2.88 -2.65
CA SER A 261 -28.71 3.96 -3.38
C SER A 261 -29.07 5.36 -2.87
N CYS A 262 -30.21 5.50 -2.16
CA CYS A 262 -30.66 6.73 -1.53
C CYS A 262 -31.19 6.51 -0.09
N PRO A 263 -30.33 6.16 0.89
CA PRO A 263 -30.74 5.72 2.25
C PRO A 263 -31.61 6.67 3.09
N GLU A 264 -31.83 7.90 2.61
CA GLU A 264 -32.61 8.94 3.29
C GLU A 264 -33.92 9.27 2.54
N LEU A 265 -34.13 8.74 1.33
CA LEU A 265 -35.21 9.14 0.42
C LEU A 265 -35.83 7.96 -0.32
N SER A 266 -37.08 7.66 0.05
CA SER A 266 -37.80 6.49 -0.47
C SER A 266 -37.76 6.35 -1.99
N ASN A 267 -37.10 5.28 -2.44
CA ASN A 267 -36.87 4.91 -3.84
C ASN A 267 -36.94 3.37 -4.03
N PRO A 268 -38.09 2.70 -3.78
CA PRO A 268 -38.16 1.23 -3.77
C PRO A 268 -37.77 0.52 -5.08
N MET A 269 -37.65 1.28 -6.17
CA MET A 269 -37.26 0.77 -7.48
C MET A 269 -35.75 0.82 -7.73
N GLN A 270 -34.98 1.52 -6.90
CA GLN A 270 -33.52 1.64 -6.98
C GLN A 270 -33.05 1.95 -8.41
N THR A 271 -33.73 2.90 -9.07
CA THR A 271 -33.36 3.30 -10.44
C THR A 271 -32.16 4.22 -10.40
N ASP A 272 -31.22 3.97 -11.30
CA ASP A 272 -29.97 4.69 -11.47
C ASP A 272 -29.71 4.72 -13.00
N VAL A 273 -29.90 5.89 -13.62
CA VAL A 273 -29.89 6.04 -15.08
C VAL A 273 -28.47 6.14 -15.66
N ASP A 274 -27.54 6.73 -14.93
CA ASP A 274 -26.14 6.94 -15.33
C ASP A 274 -25.16 5.94 -14.73
N ASN A 275 -25.60 5.10 -13.79
CA ASN A 275 -24.86 4.01 -13.15
C ASN A 275 -23.67 4.52 -12.32
N ASP A 276 -23.87 5.59 -11.55
CA ASP A 276 -22.88 6.16 -10.62
C ASP A 276 -23.09 5.69 -9.17
N LEU A 277 -24.03 4.76 -8.93
CA LEU A 277 -24.43 4.22 -7.63
C LEU A 277 -25.24 5.20 -6.76
N VAL A 278 -25.62 6.37 -7.29
CA VAL A 278 -26.55 7.31 -6.67
C VAL A 278 -27.91 7.19 -7.37
N GLY A 279 -28.95 6.85 -6.61
CA GLY A 279 -30.27 6.64 -7.21
C GLY A 279 -30.87 7.94 -7.75
N ASP A 280 -31.66 7.86 -8.83
CA ASP A 280 -32.27 9.01 -9.53
C ASP A 280 -33.02 10.00 -8.60
N VAL A 281 -33.48 9.52 -7.44
CA VAL A 281 -34.25 10.30 -6.46
C VAL A 281 -33.36 11.25 -5.64
N CYS A 282 -32.12 10.84 -5.37
CA CYS A 282 -31.13 11.60 -4.60
C CYS A 282 -29.98 12.14 -5.45
N ASP A 283 -29.89 11.71 -6.71
CA ASP A 283 -28.95 12.21 -7.68
C ASP A 283 -29.26 13.68 -8.05
N THR A 284 -28.29 14.55 -7.79
CA THR A 284 -28.37 15.97 -8.13
C THR A 284 -27.55 16.36 -9.35
N ASN A 285 -26.63 15.50 -9.78
CA ASN A 285 -25.59 15.79 -10.77
C ASN A 285 -24.83 17.11 -10.49
N MET A 286 -24.85 17.58 -9.23
CA MET A 286 -24.12 18.77 -8.81
C MET A 286 -22.81 18.32 -8.21
N ASP A 287 -21.76 18.43 -8.99
CA ASP A 287 -20.37 18.13 -8.64
C ASP A 287 -19.56 19.37 -9.05
N THR A 288 -19.17 20.16 -8.05
CA THR A 288 -18.60 21.49 -8.22
C THR A 288 -17.15 21.43 -8.72
N ASP A 289 -16.39 20.42 -8.31
CA ASP A 289 -14.97 20.30 -8.59
C ASP A 289 -14.63 19.24 -9.66
N GLY A 290 -15.60 18.40 -10.00
CA GLY A 290 -15.56 17.46 -11.12
C GLY A 290 -14.85 16.15 -10.79
N ASP A 291 -14.79 15.75 -9.52
CA ASP A 291 -14.10 14.54 -9.07
C ASP A 291 -14.94 13.25 -9.22
N GLY A 292 -16.22 13.39 -9.55
CA GLY A 292 -17.17 12.30 -9.76
C GLY A 292 -18.13 12.07 -8.59
N LEU A 293 -17.99 12.75 -7.45
CA LEU A 293 -18.96 12.74 -6.36
C LEU A 293 -19.79 14.01 -6.33
N GLN A 294 -21.08 13.86 -6.03
CA GLN A 294 -21.95 15.04 -5.89
C GLN A 294 -21.67 15.80 -4.59
N ASP A 295 -21.77 17.12 -4.62
CA ASP A 295 -21.48 18.07 -3.52
C ASP A 295 -22.07 17.66 -2.16
N THR A 296 -23.23 16.97 -2.15
CA THR A 296 -23.91 16.57 -0.91
C THR A 296 -23.34 15.30 -0.26
N ARG A 297 -22.49 14.58 -0.97
CA ARG A 297 -21.87 13.30 -0.58
C ARG A 297 -20.34 13.37 -0.61
N ASP A 298 -19.80 14.53 -0.92
CA ASP A 298 -18.38 14.81 -1.03
C ASP A 298 -17.89 15.43 0.29
N ASN A 299 -16.86 14.85 0.90
CA ASN A 299 -16.21 15.38 2.11
C ASN A 299 -15.28 16.57 1.82
N CYS A 300 -14.98 16.88 0.56
CA CYS A 300 -14.28 18.08 0.09
C CYS A 300 -14.91 18.74 -1.15
N PRO A 301 -16.14 19.30 -1.10
CA PRO A 301 -16.91 19.78 -2.27
C PRO A 301 -16.30 20.82 -3.22
N ASP A 302 -15.14 21.38 -2.88
CA ASP A 302 -14.44 22.42 -3.65
C ASP A 302 -13.02 21.96 -4.10
N ILE A 303 -12.56 20.77 -3.70
CA ILE A 303 -11.21 20.23 -3.93
C ILE A 303 -11.29 18.77 -4.39
N PRO A 304 -10.92 18.47 -5.65
CA PRO A 304 -11.14 17.14 -6.20
C PRO A 304 -10.40 16.03 -5.42
N ASN A 305 -11.15 15.08 -4.87
CA ASN A 305 -10.64 13.99 -4.05
C ASN A 305 -11.49 12.71 -4.20
N SER A 306 -11.50 12.13 -5.41
CA SER A 306 -12.35 10.97 -5.75
C SER A 306 -12.19 9.74 -4.84
N SER A 307 -11.10 9.63 -4.07
CA SER A 307 -10.88 8.57 -3.08
C SER A 307 -11.57 8.81 -1.73
N GLN A 308 -11.99 10.05 -1.44
CA GLN A 308 -12.68 10.44 -0.21
C GLN A 308 -11.99 9.98 1.08
N LEU A 309 -10.65 9.96 1.07
CA LEU A 309 -9.88 9.61 2.27
C LEU A 309 -10.22 10.60 3.39
N ASP A 310 -10.45 10.06 4.57
CA ASP A 310 -10.82 10.75 5.82
C ASP A 310 -10.17 9.95 6.96
N SER A 311 -8.87 10.18 7.14
CA SER A 311 -7.98 9.32 7.93
C SER A 311 -8.35 9.29 9.43
N ASP A 312 -8.89 10.39 9.97
CA ASP A 312 -9.35 10.49 11.35
C ASP A 312 -10.86 10.33 11.55
N ASN A 313 -11.62 10.22 10.46
CA ASN A 313 -13.07 10.05 10.42
C ASN A 313 -13.85 11.21 11.06
N ASP A 314 -13.37 12.45 10.92
CA ASP A 314 -14.06 13.64 11.41
C ASP A 314 -15.12 14.20 10.43
N GLY A 315 -15.12 13.69 9.19
CA GLY A 315 -16.03 14.03 8.12
C GLY A 315 -15.52 15.12 7.16
N LEU A 316 -14.28 15.59 7.36
CA LEU A 316 -13.52 16.37 6.38
C LEU A 316 -12.54 15.44 5.66
N GLY A 317 -12.41 15.57 4.34
CA GLY A 317 -11.46 14.72 3.61
C GLY A 317 -10.02 15.23 3.71
N ASP A 318 -9.04 14.32 3.66
CA ASP A 318 -7.60 14.62 3.80
C ASP A 318 -7.13 15.74 2.84
N ASP A 319 -7.68 15.81 1.62
CA ASP A 319 -7.31 16.84 0.63
C ASP A 319 -7.76 18.27 1.01
N CYS A 320 -8.73 18.41 1.91
CA CYS A 320 -9.24 19.69 2.41
C CYS A 320 -9.14 19.85 3.93
N ASP A 321 -8.58 18.87 4.63
CA ASP A 321 -8.13 18.96 6.01
C ASP A 321 -6.71 19.56 6.10
N HIS A 322 -6.30 19.94 7.30
CA HIS A 322 -4.98 20.45 7.64
C HIS A 322 -4.33 19.65 8.78
N ASP A 323 -5.01 18.63 9.31
CA ASP A 323 -4.60 17.77 10.44
C ASP A 323 -5.26 16.39 10.26
N ASP A 324 -4.82 15.62 9.25
CA ASP A 324 -5.46 14.38 8.76
C ASP A 324 -5.61 13.26 9.82
N ASP A 325 -4.82 13.31 10.91
CA ASP A 325 -4.88 12.35 12.01
C ASP A 325 -5.40 12.95 13.34
N ASN A 326 -5.77 14.23 13.32
CA ASN A 326 -6.28 15.01 14.44
C ASN A 326 -5.39 14.93 15.71
N ASP A 327 -4.07 14.83 15.55
CA ASP A 327 -3.11 14.73 16.65
C ASP A 327 -2.71 16.10 17.23
N GLY A 328 -3.03 17.17 16.50
CA GLY A 328 -2.77 18.57 16.84
C GLY A 328 -1.50 19.16 16.21
N VAL A 329 -0.81 18.41 15.36
CA VAL A 329 0.26 18.86 14.49
C VAL A 329 -0.29 18.95 13.05
N LEU A 330 -0.13 20.11 12.42
CA LEU A 330 -0.63 20.27 11.04
C LEU A 330 0.21 19.45 10.06
N ASP A 331 -0.41 18.95 8.98
CA ASP A 331 0.20 18.05 7.99
C ASP A 331 1.55 18.55 7.44
N ASP A 332 1.64 19.86 7.16
CA ASP A 332 2.85 20.53 6.67
C ASP A 332 4.06 20.38 7.60
N PHE A 333 3.81 20.04 8.87
CA PHE A 333 4.80 19.88 9.94
C PHE A 333 4.78 18.49 10.58
N ASP A 334 3.92 17.59 10.11
CA ASP A 334 3.77 16.24 10.64
C ASP A 334 4.73 15.26 9.94
N ASN A 335 5.46 14.46 10.73
CA ASN A 335 6.32 13.40 10.22
C ASN A 335 5.61 12.04 10.07
N CYS A 336 4.36 11.92 10.50
CA CYS A 336 3.44 10.80 10.27
C CYS A 336 1.99 11.30 10.05
N ARG A 337 1.75 11.98 8.93
CA ARG A 337 0.47 12.64 8.60
C ARG A 337 -0.80 11.83 8.90
N LEU A 338 -0.76 10.50 8.74
CA LEU A 338 -1.94 9.63 8.86
C LEU A 338 -1.98 8.83 10.18
N ILE A 339 -0.98 9.00 11.07
CA ILE A 339 -0.87 8.22 12.31
C ILE A 339 -0.54 9.10 13.50
N ILE A 340 -1.53 9.23 14.39
CA ILE A 340 -1.48 9.98 15.65
C ILE A 340 -0.14 9.83 16.36
N ASN A 341 0.67 10.88 16.34
CA ASN A 341 1.96 10.90 17.02
C ASN A 341 2.37 12.31 17.55
N PRO A 342 1.64 12.90 18.53
CA PRO A 342 1.81 14.32 18.91
C PRO A 342 3.20 14.71 19.45
N ASN A 343 4.07 13.73 19.69
CA ASN A 343 5.44 13.90 20.14
C ASN A 343 6.46 14.00 18.99
N GLN A 344 6.04 13.73 17.75
CA GLN A 344 6.83 13.82 16.52
C GLN A 344 8.18 13.10 16.66
N LYS A 345 8.16 11.92 17.27
CA LYS A 345 9.37 11.17 17.59
C LYS A 345 9.97 10.57 16.32
N ASP A 346 11.10 11.14 15.90
CA ASP A 346 11.94 10.66 14.80
C ASP A 346 13.37 10.45 15.35
N SER A 347 13.75 9.18 15.55
CA SER A 347 15.00 8.79 16.21
C SER A 347 16.23 8.90 15.32
N ASP A 348 16.08 8.76 14.00
CA ASP A 348 17.19 8.77 13.04
C ASP A 348 17.29 10.11 12.26
N ALA A 349 16.30 10.99 12.46
CA ALA A 349 16.13 12.29 11.84
C ALA A 349 16.14 12.18 10.31
N ASN A 350 15.33 11.26 9.77
CA ASN A 350 15.10 11.05 8.35
C ASN A 350 13.89 11.86 7.81
N GLY A 351 13.06 12.42 8.70
CA GLY A 351 11.87 13.21 8.37
C GLY A 351 10.55 12.42 8.36
N VAL A 352 10.60 11.12 8.62
CA VAL A 352 9.48 10.21 8.84
C VAL A 352 9.48 9.84 10.33
N GLY A 353 8.33 9.81 10.98
CA GLY A 353 8.25 9.47 12.39
C GLY A 353 8.43 7.97 12.64
N ASP A 354 8.97 7.62 13.81
CA ASP A 354 9.28 6.23 14.18
C ASP A 354 8.04 5.30 14.13
N VAL A 355 6.83 5.87 14.19
CA VAL A 355 5.56 5.13 14.25
C VAL A 355 5.09 4.71 12.85
N CYS A 356 5.36 5.51 11.81
CA CYS A 356 4.94 5.31 10.42
C CYS A 356 6.10 4.88 9.49
N GLU A 357 7.22 4.43 10.06
CA GLU A 357 8.49 4.25 9.33
C GLU A 357 8.45 3.23 8.17
N ASN A 358 7.57 2.23 8.23
CA ASN A 358 7.50 1.16 7.20
C ASN A 358 6.08 0.90 6.69
N ASP A 359 5.10 1.62 7.22
CA ASP A 359 3.66 1.43 7.05
C ASP A 359 3.05 2.79 7.37
N PHE A 360 2.94 3.64 6.36
CA PHE A 360 2.66 5.06 6.54
C PHE A 360 1.19 5.37 6.82
N ASP A 361 0.26 4.54 6.33
CA ASP A 361 -1.19 4.65 6.56
C ASP A 361 -1.73 3.61 7.57
N ASN A 362 -0.86 2.75 8.13
CA ASN A 362 -1.16 1.80 9.20
C ASN A 362 -2.21 0.75 8.81
N ASP A 363 -2.18 0.31 7.56
CA ASP A 363 -3.07 -0.73 7.02
C ASP A 363 -2.52 -2.17 7.18
N ALA A 364 -1.35 -2.29 7.82
CA ALA A 364 -0.59 -3.51 8.04
C ALA A 364 0.10 -4.10 6.80
N VAL A 365 0.15 -3.35 5.70
CA VAL A 365 0.93 -3.63 4.51
C VAL A 365 2.11 -2.67 4.46
N MET A 366 3.30 -3.20 4.22
CA MET A 366 4.50 -2.35 4.22
C MET A 366 4.54 -1.50 2.95
N ASP A 367 4.97 -0.23 3.06
CA ASP A 367 5.09 0.72 1.95
C ASP A 367 5.74 0.16 0.68
N LEU A 368 6.69 -0.78 0.84
CA LEU A 368 7.44 -1.38 -0.26
C LEU A 368 6.57 -2.28 -1.17
N ILE A 369 5.53 -2.88 -0.61
CA ILE A 369 4.64 -3.82 -1.31
C ILE A 369 3.22 -3.28 -1.42
N ASP A 370 2.93 -2.15 -0.78
CA ASP A 370 1.68 -1.44 -0.88
C ASP A 370 1.61 -0.62 -2.18
N VAL A 371 0.48 -0.72 -2.87
CA VAL A 371 0.19 0.02 -4.10
C VAL A 371 -0.15 1.48 -3.79
N CYS A 372 -0.77 1.77 -2.64
CA CYS A 372 -1.16 3.10 -2.21
C CYS A 372 -0.75 3.39 -0.75
N PRO A 373 0.55 3.61 -0.45
CA PRO A 373 1.09 3.82 0.92
C PRO A 373 0.65 5.08 1.67
N GLU A 374 -0.42 5.74 1.22
CA GLU A 374 -1.04 6.88 1.89
C GLU A 374 -2.58 6.69 1.90
N SER A 375 -3.05 5.44 1.85
CA SER A 375 -4.47 5.10 1.76
C SER A 375 -4.71 3.77 2.46
N ALA A 376 -5.20 3.85 3.69
CA ALA A 376 -5.44 2.66 4.51
C ALA A 376 -6.51 1.70 3.96
N GLU A 377 -7.21 2.09 2.90
CA GLU A 377 -8.26 1.31 2.25
C GLU A 377 -7.75 0.46 1.07
N VAL A 378 -6.59 0.80 0.46
CA VAL A 378 -6.14 0.22 -0.81
C VAL A 378 -4.70 -0.29 -0.74
N THR A 379 -4.56 -1.57 -0.42
CA THR A 379 -3.23 -2.22 -0.27
C THR A 379 -2.65 -2.83 -1.55
N LEU A 380 -3.52 -3.32 -2.44
CA LEU A 380 -3.16 -4.19 -3.57
C LEU A 380 -4.02 -3.88 -4.79
N THR A 381 -3.49 -4.17 -5.98
CA THR A 381 -4.32 -4.17 -7.18
C THR A 381 -5.30 -5.35 -7.13
N ASP A 382 -6.59 -5.05 -7.03
CA ASP A 382 -7.65 -6.04 -6.97
C ASP A 382 -8.85 -5.63 -7.85
N PHE A 383 -9.33 -6.55 -8.66
CA PHE A 383 -10.52 -6.40 -9.52
C PHE A 383 -11.47 -7.61 -9.35
N ARG A 384 -11.33 -8.38 -8.26
CA ARG A 384 -12.13 -9.58 -7.98
C ARG A 384 -13.59 -9.29 -7.68
#